data_AF-A0A645FW74-F1
#
_entry.id   AF-A0A645FW74-F1
#
_cell.length_a   1.000
_cell.length_b   1.000
_cell.length_c   1.000
_cell.angle_alpha   90.00
_cell.angle_beta   90.00
_cell.angle_gamma   90.00
#
_symmetry.space_group_name_H-M   'P 1'
#
loop_
_entity.id
_entity.type
_entity.pdbx_description
1 polymer ?
#
loop_
_entity_poly.entity_id
_entity_poly.type
_entity_poly.pdbx_seq_one_letter_code
_entity_poly.pdbx_strand_id
1 'polypeptide(L)'
;MKCLGEKRTALWILDRKGYAGEITCEECGGTLVCHSCGVALRAEEEAVNVTCPLCGYKAPFPKKCPKCGGFLLSGKRPGLEIVLKIAQALCGEG
;
A
#
# COMPACT_ATOMS: atom_id res chain seq x y z
N MET A 1 9.07 -19.68 -9.46
CA MET A 1 10.19 -19.67 -10.43
C MET A 1 10.10 -20.72 -11.55
N LYS A 2 9.17 -21.70 -11.54
CA LYS A 2 9.07 -22.73 -12.59
C LYS A 2 8.87 -22.20 -14.03
N CYS A 3 8.02 -21.19 -14.24
CA CYS A 3 7.77 -20.66 -15.60
C CYS A 3 9.02 -20.09 -16.28
N LEU A 4 9.86 -19.37 -15.54
CA LEU A 4 11.08 -18.74 -16.08
C LEU A 4 12.15 -19.78 -16.46
N GLY A 5 12.30 -20.84 -15.66
CA GLY A 5 13.22 -21.95 -15.98
C GLY A 5 12.83 -22.75 -17.22
N GLU A 6 11.54 -22.74 -17.59
CA GLU A 6 11.00 -23.41 -18.78
C GLU A 6 10.86 -22.50 -20.01
N LYS A 7 11.49 -21.30 -20.00
CA LYS A 7 11.39 -20.27 -21.06
C LYS A 7 9.95 -19.82 -21.37
N ARG A 8 9.03 -19.92 -20.41
CA ARG A 8 7.67 -19.43 -20.56
C ARG A 8 7.55 -17.99 -20.05
N THR A 9 6.70 -17.20 -20.70
CA THR A 9 6.43 -15.82 -20.31
C THR A 9 5.58 -15.77 -19.04
N ALA A 10 5.97 -14.93 -18.08
CA ALA A 10 5.15 -14.58 -16.94
C ALA A 10 4.66 -13.14 -17.11
N LEU A 11 3.36 -12.93 -16.93
CA LEU A 11 2.75 -11.60 -16.89
C LEU A 11 2.39 -11.28 -15.44
N TRP A 12 2.93 -10.18 -14.92
CA TRP A 12 2.52 -9.63 -13.63
C TRP A 12 1.47 -8.55 -13.83
N ILE A 13 0.31 -8.77 -13.21
CA ILE A 13 -0.76 -7.77 -13.10
C ILE A 13 -0.58 -7.09 -11.76
N LEU A 14 -0.24 -5.80 -11.79
CA LEU A 14 0.00 -4.97 -10.63
C LEU A 14 -0.90 -3.73 -10.72
N ASP A 15 -1.19 -3.11 -9.59
CA ASP A 15 -1.96 -1.86 -9.55
C ASP A 15 -1.24 -0.78 -10.38
N ARG A 16 -2.02 -0.14 -11.28
CA ARG A 16 -1.52 0.60 -12.46
C ARG A 16 -0.69 1.85 -12.15
N LYS A 17 -0.85 2.44 -10.96
CA LYS A 17 -0.15 3.65 -10.49
C LYS A 17 -0.58 3.97 -9.06
N GLY A 18 0.37 4.35 -8.23
CA GLY A 18 0.11 4.93 -6.92
C GLY A 18 0.06 3.90 -5.80
N TYR A 19 0.94 4.11 -4.84
CA TYR A 19 0.96 3.48 -3.52
C TYR A 19 -0.46 3.21 -3.02
N ALA A 20 -0.82 1.93 -2.88
CA ALA A 20 -1.96 1.56 -2.06
C ALA A 20 -1.54 1.75 -0.60
N GLY A 21 -1.51 3.02 -0.17
CA GLY A 21 -1.18 3.49 1.17
C GLY A 21 -2.32 3.22 2.16
N GLU A 22 -2.91 2.03 2.10
CA GLU A 22 -3.95 1.61 3.03
C GLU A 22 -3.33 1.54 4.43
N ILE A 23 -4.06 2.08 5.40
CA ILE A 23 -3.64 2.13 6.79
C ILE A 23 -4.40 1.05 7.53
N THR A 24 -3.67 0.07 8.05
CA THR A 24 -4.23 -1.09 8.72
C THR A 24 -3.66 -1.20 10.13
N CYS A 25 -4.50 -1.54 11.10
CA CYS A 25 -4.05 -1.80 12.46
C CYS A 25 -3.39 -3.19 12.54
N GLU A 26 -2.19 -3.26 13.10
CA GLU A 26 -1.47 -4.53 13.31
C GLU A 26 -2.20 -5.44 14.30
N GLU A 27 -2.82 -4.87 15.32
CA GLU A 27 -3.43 -5.64 16.41
C GLU A 27 -4.83 -6.14 16.09
N CYS A 28 -5.69 -5.30 15.49
CA CYS A 28 -7.08 -5.66 15.23
C CYS A 28 -7.43 -5.88 13.75
N GLY A 29 -6.47 -5.68 12.84
CA GLY A 29 -6.67 -5.82 11.39
C GLY A 29 -7.60 -4.77 10.76
N GLY A 30 -8.03 -3.75 11.52
CA GLY A 30 -8.97 -2.73 11.04
C GLY A 30 -8.31 -1.75 10.07
N THR A 31 -9.01 -1.39 9.00
CA THR A 31 -8.60 -0.33 8.06
C THR A 31 -9.12 1.04 8.49
N LEU A 32 -8.30 2.08 8.33
CA LEU A 32 -8.73 3.46 8.55
C LEU A 32 -9.57 3.98 7.38
N VAL A 33 -10.80 4.39 7.65
CA VAL A 33 -11.78 4.82 6.64
C VAL A 33 -12.23 6.28 6.84
N CYS A 34 -12.64 6.93 5.77
CA CYS A 34 -13.21 8.27 5.80
C CYS A 34 -14.63 8.25 6.38
N HIS A 35 -14.89 9.05 7.41
CA HIS A 35 -16.22 9.17 8.02
C HIS A 35 -17.32 9.63 7.05
N SER A 36 -16.98 10.40 6.02
CA SER A 36 -17.95 10.94 5.06
C SER A 36 -18.17 10.04 3.83
N CYS A 37 -17.16 9.28 3.42
CA CYS A 37 -17.21 8.51 2.16
C CYS A 37 -17.16 6.99 2.35
N GLY A 38 -16.78 6.50 3.54
CA GLY A 38 -16.63 5.07 3.82
C GLY A 38 -15.43 4.38 3.15
N VAL A 39 -14.67 5.09 2.31
CA VAL A 39 -13.48 4.54 1.64
C VAL A 39 -12.23 4.62 2.49
N ALA A 40 -11.26 3.75 2.20
CA ALA A 40 -9.96 3.75 2.86
C ALA A 40 -9.22 5.09 2.69
N LEU A 41 -8.71 5.61 3.80
CA LEU A 41 -7.82 6.76 3.79
C LEU A 41 -6.41 6.33 3.34
N ARG A 42 -5.69 7.23 2.68
CA ARG A 42 -4.32 7.01 2.24
C ARG A 42 -3.35 7.80 3.10
N ALA A 43 -2.25 7.17 3.52
CA ALA A 43 -1.14 7.89 4.12
C ALA A 43 -0.34 8.67 3.07
N GLU A 44 0.13 9.86 3.41
CA GLU A 44 1.18 10.58 2.65
C GLU A 44 2.55 9.89 2.82
N GLU A 45 3.56 10.21 1.99
CA GLU A 45 4.85 9.49 1.93
C GLU A 45 5.59 9.34 3.26
N GLU A 46 5.50 10.36 4.12
CA GLU A 46 6.10 10.42 5.45
C GLU A 46 5.15 9.97 6.57
N ALA A 47 3.94 9.51 6.24
CA ALA A 47 2.89 9.17 7.19
C ALA A 47 2.58 10.31 8.19
N VAL A 48 2.73 11.56 7.77
CA VAL A 48 2.40 12.74 8.58
C VAL A 48 0.91 13.02 8.56
N ASN A 49 0.28 12.87 7.39
CA ASN A 49 -1.15 13.06 7.20
C ASN A 49 -1.78 11.87 6.47
N VAL A 50 -3.10 11.83 6.59
CA VAL A 50 -3.98 10.94 5.84
C VAL A 50 -4.91 11.75 4.95
N THR A 51 -5.13 11.29 3.73
CA THR A 51 -6.00 11.93 2.75
C THR A 51 -7.06 10.96 2.23
N CYS A 52 -8.31 11.44 2.10
CA CYS A 52 -9.35 10.73 1.39
C CYS A 52 -9.22 10.96 -0.13
N PRO A 53 -9.07 9.90 -0.94
CA PRO A 53 -8.92 10.05 -2.39
C PRO A 53 -10.21 10.49 -3.09
N LEU A 54 -11.38 10.37 -2.45
CA LEU A 54 -12.66 10.73 -3.05
C LEU A 54 -13.08 12.18 -2.75
N CYS A 55 -13.13 12.56 -1.48
CA CYS A 55 -13.57 13.90 -1.08
C CYS A 55 -12.44 14.88 -0.77
N GLY A 56 -11.18 14.42 -0.75
CA GLY A 56 -10.03 15.26 -0.43
C GLY A 56 -9.89 15.58 1.06
N TYR A 57 -10.66 14.97 1.96
CA TYR A 57 -10.51 15.12 3.41
C TYR A 57 -9.06 14.88 3.85
N LYS A 58 -8.49 15.79 4.64
CA LYS A 58 -7.13 15.68 5.19
C LYS A 58 -7.16 15.75 6.70
N ALA A 59 -6.38 14.90 7.34
CA ALA A 59 -6.19 14.88 8.78
C ALA A 59 -4.77 14.41 9.14
N PRO A 60 -4.25 14.77 10.32
CA PRO A 60 -2.99 14.22 10.79
C PRO A 60 -3.08 12.69 10.91
N PHE A 61 -1.95 12.00 10.71
CA PHE A 61 -1.90 10.55 10.87
C PHE A 61 -2.16 10.19 12.34
N PRO A 62 -3.19 9.36 12.62
CA PRO A 62 -3.53 9.02 13.99
C PRO A 62 -2.42 8.20 14.64
N LYS A 63 -2.03 8.56 15.87
CA LYS A 63 -0.99 7.84 16.63
C LYS A 63 -1.44 6.46 17.09
N LYS A 64 -2.74 6.21 17.16
CA LYS A 64 -3.36 4.96 17.65
C LYS A 64 -4.57 4.61 16.81
N CYS A 65 -4.85 3.32 16.72
CA CYS A 65 -6.06 2.81 16.06
C CYS A 65 -7.31 3.31 16.80
N PRO A 66 -8.28 3.93 16.10
CA PRO A 66 -9.53 4.36 16.73
C PRO A 66 -10.43 3.19 17.19
N LYS A 67 -10.18 1.98 16.69
CA LYS A 67 -10.98 0.78 17.00
C LYS A 67 -10.51 0.05 18.26
N CYS A 68 -9.19 -0.12 18.44
CA CYS A 68 -8.62 -0.90 19.55
C CYS A 68 -7.52 -0.17 20.35
N GLY A 69 -7.09 1.01 19.92
CA GLY A 69 -5.99 1.75 20.54
C GLY A 69 -4.58 1.27 20.14
N GLY A 70 -4.49 0.23 19.31
CA GLY A 70 -3.24 -0.38 18.88
C GLY A 70 -2.44 0.40 17.83
N PHE A 71 -1.33 -0.16 17.39
CA PHE A 71 -0.47 0.46 16.38
C PHE A 71 -1.07 0.39 14.98
N LEU A 72 -0.88 1.48 14.22
CA LEU A 72 -1.30 1.58 12.82
C LEU A 72 -0.09 1.43 11.92
N LEU A 73 -0.22 0.54 10.95
CA LEU A 73 0.74 0.34 9.89
C LEU A 73 0.26 1.07 8.64
N SER A 74 1.12 1.88 8.05
CA SER A 74 0.89 2.37 6.69
C SER A 74 1.52 1.39 5.72
N GLY A 75 0.68 0.68 4.97
CA GLY A 75 1.14 -0.25 3.95
C GLY A 75 1.78 0.53 2.80
N LYS A 76 3.11 0.53 2.70
CA LYS A 76 3.77 0.97 1.46
C LYS A 76 3.72 -0.19 0.48
N ARG A 77 2.61 -0.34 -0.27
CA ARG A 77 2.64 -1.28 -1.41
C ARG A 77 3.61 -0.72 -2.45
N PRO A 78 4.70 -1.43 -2.77
CA PRO A 78 5.64 -0.95 -3.78
C PRO A 78 4.90 -0.82 -5.10
N GLY A 79 4.88 0.39 -5.67
CA GLY A 79 4.40 0.60 -7.03
C GLY A 79 5.28 -0.15 -8.04
N LEU A 80 4.85 -0.12 -9.31
CA LEU A 80 5.58 -0.75 -10.43
C LEU A 80 7.09 -0.41 -10.41
N GLU A 81 7.45 0.83 -10.04
CA GLU A 81 8.83 1.30 -9.99
C GLU A 81 9.73 0.50 -9.04
N ILE A 82 9.22 0.13 -7.86
CA ILE A 82 9.99 -0.64 -6.87
C ILE A 82 9.97 -2.13 -7.24
N VAL A 83 8.82 -2.64 -7.72
CA VAL A 83 8.70 -4.03 -8.16
C VAL A 83 9.65 -4.32 -9.33
N LEU A 84 9.80 -3.39 -10.26
CA LEU A 84 10.72 -3.52 -11.39
C LEU A 84 12.18 -3.63 -10.91
N LYS A 85 12.61 -2.78 -9.98
CA LYS A 85 13.97 -2.83 -9.41
C LYS A 85 14.26 -4.17 -8.74
N ILE A 86 13.30 -4.67 -7.95
CA ILE A 86 13.43 -5.97 -7.28
C ILE A 86 13.44 -7.10 -8.31
N ALA A 87 12.59 -7.04 -9.33
CA ALA A 87 12.55 -8.03 -10.40
C ALA A 87 13.85 -8.08 -11.20
N GLN A 88 14.44 -6.94 -11.54
CA GLN A 88 15.75 -6.85 -12.20
C GLN A 88 16.85 -7.49 -11.35
N ALA A 89 16.89 -7.18 -10.05
CA ALA A 89 17.87 -7.76 -9.13
C ALA A 89 17.71 -9.30 -8.99
N LEU A 90 16.49 -9.81 -9.04
CA LEU A 90 16.20 -11.25 -8.88
C LEU A 90 16.34 -12.06 -10.18
N CYS A 91 16.06 -11.45 -11.33
CA CYS A 91 16.09 -12.15 -12.61
C CYS A 91 17.48 -12.14 -13.27
N GLY A 92 18.40 -11.27 -12.81
CA GLY A 92 19.70 -11.08 -13.43
C GLY A 92 19.55 -10.44 -14.81
N GLU A 93 20.41 -9.49 -15.14
CA GLU A 93 20.54 -9.05 -16.53
C GLU A 93 21.13 -10.22 -17.33
N GLY A 94 20.26 -10.93 -18.03
CA GLY A 94 20.65 -11.86 -19.09
C GLY A 94 20.90 -11.11 -20.38
#